data_AF-A0A519S5U9-F1
#
_entry.id   AF-A0A519S5U9-F1
#
_cell.length_a   1.000
_cell.length_b   1.000
_cell.length_c   1.000
_cell.angle_alpha   90.00
_cell.angle_beta   90.00
_cell.angle_gamma   90.00
#
_symmetry.space_group_name_H-M   'P 1'
#
loop_
_entity.id
_entity.type
_entity.pdbx_description
1 polymer ?
#
loop_
_entity_poly.entity_id
_entity_poly.type
_entity_poly.pdbx_seq_one_letter_code
_entity_poly.pdbx_strand_id
1 'polypeptide(L)'
;MKTLTIKLPQELSPEQEHDLKMELAGTLHTKGLLTTSEAATMVGIGRGEFIEQMGRYQISLVGESINQFAEEVADARRYLRH
;
A
#
# COMPACT_ATOMS: atom_id res chain seq x y z
N MET A 1 -11.00 -19.04 -7.40
CA MET A 1 -10.72 -17.79 -6.65
C MET A 1 -11.35 -17.90 -5.27
N LYS A 2 -10.78 -17.27 -4.25
CA LYS A 2 -11.36 -17.21 -2.91
C LYS A 2 -12.01 -15.83 -2.71
N THR A 3 -13.08 -15.76 -1.93
CA THR A 3 -13.83 -14.52 -1.68
C THR A 3 -13.65 -14.09 -0.23
N LEU A 4 -13.26 -12.83 -0.03
CA LEU A 4 -13.25 -12.14 1.25
C LEU A 4 -14.36 -11.08 1.23
N THR A 5 -15.26 -11.10 2.21
CA THR A 5 -16.35 -10.11 2.33
C THR A 5 -16.06 -9.21 3.51
N ILE A 6 -15.93 -7.91 3.25
CA ILE A 6 -15.70 -6.87 4.26
C ILE A 6 -16.95 -5.99 4.30
N LYS A 7 -17.48 -5.73 5.49
CA LYS A 7 -18.54 -4.75 5.69
C LYS A 7 -17.91 -3.39 5.96
N LEU A 8 -18.10 -2.46 5.03
CA LEU A 8 -17.59 -1.10 5.14
C LEU A 8 -18.67 -0.16 5.70
N PRO A 9 -18.27 0.90 6.43
CA PRO A 9 -19.17 2.01 6.77
C PRO A 9 -19.86 2.59 5.53
N GLN A 10 -21.13 2.96 5.63
CA GLN A 10 -21.89 3.51 4.49
C GLN A 10 -21.43 4.91 4.08
N GLU A 11 -20.68 5.59 4.95
CA GLU A 11 -20.16 6.93 4.75
C GLU A 11 -18.94 6.98 3.83
N LEU A 12 -18.34 5.83 3.50
CA LEU A 12 -17.22 5.76 2.58
C LEU A 12 -17.67 6.12 1.16
N SER A 13 -16.95 7.04 0.55
CA SER A 13 -17.16 7.37 -0.86
C SER A 13 -16.64 6.26 -1.77
N PRO A 14 -17.12 6.17 -3.02
CA PRO A 14 -16.59 5.24 -4.02
C PRO A 14 -15.07 5.36 -4.23
N GLU A 15 -14.53 6.58 -4.11
CA GLU A 15 -13.09 6.83 -4.20
C GLU A 15 -12.35 6.21 -3.00
N GLN A 16 -12.86 6.37 -1.78
CA GLN A 16 -12.25 5.77 -0.59
C GLN A 16 -12.34 4.23 -0.61
N GLU A 17 -13.40 3.66 -1.15
CA GLU A 17 -13.49 2.21 -1.39
C GLU A 17 -12.46 1.73 -2.41
N HIS A 18 -12.22 2.51 -3.47
CA HIS A 18 -11.20 2.22 -4.46
C HIS A 18 -9.80 2.27 -3.85
N ASP A 19 -9.51 3.30 -3.04
CA ASP A 19 -8.25 3.44 -2.33
C ASP A 19 -7.96 2.24 -1.43
N LEU A 20 -8.97 1.77 -0.69
CA LEU A 20 -8.84 0.57 0.16
C LEU A 20 -8.52 -0.70 -0.66
N LYS A 21 -9.14 -0.85 -1.84
CA LYS A 21 -8.81 -1.96 -2.75
C LYS A 21 -7.37 -1.85 -3.26
N MET A 22 -6.92 -0.64 -3.61
CA MET A 22 -5.55 -0.37 -4.03
C MET A 22 -4.55 -0.72 -2.93
N GLU A 23 -4.78 -0.29 -1.69
CA GLU A 23 -3.94 -0.62 -0.53
C GLU A 23 -3.84 -2.13 -0.30
N LEU A 24 -4.97 -2.84 -0.32
CA LEU A 24 -5.00 -4.28 -0.13
C LEU A 24 -4.29 -5.02 -1.26
N ALA A 25 -4.61 -4.69 -2.51
CA ALA A 25 -4.02 -5.31 -3.68
C ALA A 25 -2.50 -5.08 -3.75
N GLY A 26 -2.06 -3.85 -3.48
CA GLY A 26 -0.64 -3.52 -3.41
C GLY A 26 0.08 -4.22 -2.26
N THR A 27 -0.52 -4.28 -1.06
CA THR A 27 0.06 -5.02 0.08
C THR A 27 0.22 -6.52 -0.22
N LEU A 28 -0.76 -7.14 -0.86
CA LEU A 28 -0.68 -8.55 -1.22
C LEU A 28 0.34 -8.78 -2.35
N HIS A 29 0.46 -7.83 -3.28
CA HIS A 29 1.47 -7.85 -4.33
C HIS A 29 2.89 -7.74 -3.77
N THR A 30 3.14 -6.79 -2.85
CA THR A 30 4.48 -6.60 -2.23
C THR A 30 4.88 -7.79 -1.37
N LYS A 31 3.92 -8.50 -0.77
CA LYS A 31 4.15 -9.77 -0.06
C LYS A 31 4.36 -10.98 -0.98
N GLY A 32 4.29 -10.81 -2.30
CA GLY A 32 4.42 -11.89 -3.29
C GLY A 32 3.24 -12.86 -3.32
N LEU A 33 2.11 -12.50 -2.69
CA LEU A 33 0.91 -13.34 -2.65
C LEU A 33 0.04 -13.19 -3.91
N LEU A 34 0.18 -12.06 -4.60
CA LEU A 34 -0.48 -11.80 -5.88
C LEU A 34 0.55 -11.39 -6.93
N THR A 35 0.36 -11.88 -8.15
CA THR A 35 0.99 -11.31 -9.34
C THR A 35 0.41 -9.94 -9.65
N THR A 36 1.10 -9.13 -10.44
CA THR A 36 0.62 -7.81 -10.86
C THR A 36 -0.74 -7.88 -11.56
N SER A 37 -0.97 -8.91 -12.38
CA SER A 37 -2.24 -9.10 -13.09
C SER A 37 -3.39 -9.45 -12.15
N GLU A 38 -3.14 -10.27 -11.13
CA GLU A 38 -4.14 -10.63 -10.12
C GLU A 38 -4.47 -9.45 -9.21
N ALA A 39 -3.47 -8.67 -8.81
CA ALA A 39 -3.65 -7.46 -8.02
C ALA A 39 -4.46 -6.40 -8.80
N ALA A 40 -4.14 -6.16 -10.07
CA ALA A 40 -4.91 -5.25 -10.93
C ALA A 40 -6.38 -5.71 -11.07
N THR A 41 -6.60 -7.02 -11.21
CA THR A 41 -7.94 -7.62 -11.28
C THR A 41 -8.71 -7.45 -9.97
N MET A 42 -8.04 -7.52 -8.81
CA MET A 42 -8.65 -7.30 -7.49
C MET A 42 -9.21 -5.87 -7.34
N VAL A 43 -8.51 -4.89 -7.89
CA VAL A 43 -8.93 -3.48 -7.87
C VAL A 43 -9.99 -3.19 -8.95
N GLY A 44 -9.92 -3.91 -10.07
CA GLY A 44 -10.80 -3.71 -11.23
C GLY A 44 -10.22 -2.75 -12.27
N ILE A 45 -8.89 -2.66 -12.36
CA ILE A 45 -8.16 -1.76 -13.28
C ILE A 45 -7.22 -2.53 -14.22
N GLY A 46 -6.67 -1.85 -15.21
CA GLY A 46 -5.68 -2.43 -16.12
C GLY A 46 -4.34 -2.70 -15.44
N ARG A 47 -3.58 -3.69 -15.95
CA ARG A 47 -2.24 -4.01 -15.42
C ARG A 47 -1.28 -2.81 -15.45
N GLY A 48 -1.27 -2.05 -16.54
CA GLY A 48 -0.41 -0.87 -16.67
C GLY A 48 -0.79 0.24 -15.69
N GLU A 49 -2.10 0.47 -15.55
CA GLU A 49 -2.66 1.44 -14.61
C GLU A 49 -2.34 1.08 -13.17
N PHE A 50 -2.42 -0.20 -12.79
CA PHE A 50 -2.01 -0.66 -11.47
C PHE A 50 -0.54 -0.34 -11.16
N ILE A 51 0.37 -0.58 -12.12
CA ILE A 51 1.80 -0.24 -11.96
C ILE A 51 1.99 1.27 -11.78
N GLU A 52 1.27 2.09 -12.55
CA GLU A 52 1.33 3.55 -12.41
C GLU A 52 0.83 4.00 -11.02
N GLN A 53 -0.32 3.49 -10.61
CA GLN A 53 -0.97 3.84 -9.35
C GLN A 53 -0.16 3.37 -8.14
N MET A 54 0.55 2.23 -8.22
CA MET A 54 1.45 1.76 -7.15
C MET A 54 2.48 2.81 -6.71
N GLY A 55 2.93 3.68 -7.63
CA GLY A 55 3.81 4.81 -7.30
C GLY A 55 3.12 5.97 -6.57
N ARG A 56 1.79 6.13 -6.75
CA ARG A 56 0.98 7.21 -6.16
C ARG A 56 0.47 6.88 -4.77
N TYR A 57 0.10 5.62 -4.53
CA TYR A 57 -0.48 5.17 -3.26
C TYR A 57 0.54 5.05 -2.11
N GLN A 58 1.81 5.44 -2.33
CA GLN A 58 2.90 5.36 -1.33
C GLN A 58 2.80 4.10 -0.48
N ILE A 59 2.48 2.96 -1.11
CA ILE A 59 2.44 1.68 -0.40
C ILE A 59 3.88 1.45 0.00
N SER A 60 4.16 1.81 1.24
CA SER A 60 5.49 1.84 1.77
C SER A 60 5.99 0.40 1.76
N LEU A 61 6.91 0.11 0.84
CA LEU A 61 7.76 -1.08 0.90
C LEU A 61 8.59 -1.11 2.19
N VAL A 62 8.63 0.01 2.91
CA VAL A 62 9.24 0.17 4.22
C VAL A 62 8.14 0.00 5.27
N GLY A 63 8.06 -1.20 5.84
CA GLY A 63 7.15 -1.55 6.94
C GLY A 63 7.46 -0.85 8.27
N GLU A 64 8.16 0.27 8.25
CA GLU A 64 8.56 1.01 9.42
C GLU A 64 7.93 2.40 9.34
N SER A 65 6.96 2.60 10.24
CA SER A 65 6.30 3.85 10.55
C SER A 65 7.24 5.04 10.41
N ILE A 66 6.77 6.15 9.86
CA ILE A 66 7.45 7.45 9.78
C ILE A 66 8.19 7.82 11.09
N ASN A 67 7.69 7.35 12.24
CA ASN A 67 8.32 7.53 13.54
C ASN A 67 9.69 6.83 13.66
N GLN A 68 9.84 5.63 13.11
CA GLN A 68 11.09 4.86 13.17
C GLN A 68 12.17 5.47 12.26
N PHE A 69 11.79 5.97 11.08
CA PHE A 69 12.70 6.76 10.24
C PHE A 69 13.14 8.06 10.95
N ALA A 70 12.24 8.72 11.68
CA ALA A 70 12.59 9.90 12.47
C ALA A 70 13.58 9.57 13.61
N GLU A 71 13.44 8.41 14.24
CA GLU A 71 14.39 7.91 15.25
C GLU A 71 15.77 7.61 14.64
N GLU A 72 15.84 6.93 13.48
CA GLU A 72 17.10 6.67 12.78
C GLU A 72 17.84 7.94 12.37
N VAL A 73 17.12 8.95 11.87
CA VAL A 73 17.70 10.26 11.52
C VAL A 73 18.20 10.99 12.78
N ALA A 74 17.49 10.86 13.90
CA ALA A 74 17.91 11.44 15.17
C ALA A 74 19.20 10.80 15.69
N ASP A 75 19.31 9.47 15.59
CA ASP A 75 20.50 8.72 15.99
C ASP A 75 21.70 9.03 15.10
N ALA A 76 21.53 9.05 13.77
CA ALA A 76 22.59 9.43 12.84
C ALA A 76 23.14 10.84 13.11
N ARG A 77 22.27 11.80 13.48
CA ARG A 77 22.67 13.16 13.89
C ARG A 77 23.40 13.21 15.23
N ARG A 78 23.25 12.19 16.07
CA ARG A 78 23.96 12.06 17.35
C ARG A 78 25.38 11.55 17.15
N TYR A 79 25.55 10.61 16.23
CA TYR A 79 26.88 10.09 15.85
C TYR A 79 27.77 11.12 15.18
N LEU A 80 27.21 12.09 14.43
CA LEU A 80 27.98 13.15 13.77
C LEU A 80 28.38 14.33 14.68
N ARG A 81 28.01 14.29 15.97
CA ARG A 81 28.32 15.34 16.97
C ARG A 81 29.38 14.93 18.00
N HIS A 82 30.02 13.79 17.80
CA HIS A 82 31.22 13.36 18.51
C HIS A 82 32.38 13.21 17.51
#